data_AF-Q2CDR7-F1
#
_entry.id   AF-Q2CDR7-F1
#
_cell.length_a   1.000
_cell.length_b   1.000
_cell.length_c   1.000
_cell.angle_alpha   90.00
_cell.angle_beta   90.00
_cell.angle_gamma   90.00
#
_symmetry.space_group_name_H-M   'P 1'
#
loop_
_entity.id
_entity.type
_entity.pdbx_description
1 polymer ?
#
loop_
_entity_poly.entity_id
_entity_poly.type
_entity_poly.pdbx_seq_one_letter_code
_entity_poly.pdbx_strand_id
1 'polypeptide(L)'
;MRLRAALLGLLAGLPALAEPAAGGLLGRSVTFGAMTWKDGQRDRPLFVGERHVAVVGPGAEYGLRPEGGQNGWDIIPAIIDITDDGVTVTYPADLLPGRFPEMGFNGYVLDFLVDCVLFADVRVDEGSTTGSLRDVDAFVEEARLYIDVGGQKYGPATRFEVELEVMDCPLG
;
A
#
# COMPACT_ATOMS: atom_id res chain seq x y z
N MET A 1 -66.74 36.16 -11.68
CA MET A 1 -65.51 36.04 -12.50
C MET A 1 -64.31 36.33 -11.61
N ARG A 2 -63.50 35.31 -11.29
CA ARG A 2 -62.08 35.33 -10.85
C ARG A 2 -61.76 33.97 -10.22
N LEU A 3 -61.33 33.02 -11.07
CA LEU A 3 -60.69 31.77 -10.67
C LEU A 3 -59.39 32.09 -9.92
N ARG A 4 -59.22 31.55 -8.70
CA ARG A 4 -57.92 31.53 -8.02
C ARG A 4 -57.20 30.24 -8.43
N ALA A 5 -56.12 30.39 -9.18
CA ALA A 5 -55.23 29.32 -9.59
C ALA A 5 -54.48 28.74 -8.39
N ALA A 6 -54.51 27.42 -8.26
CA ALA A 6 -53.59 26.65 -7.42
C ALA A 6 -52.35 26.33 -8.25
N LEU A 7 -51.16 26.63 -7.72
CA LEU A 7 -49.90 26.05 -8.22
C LEU A 7 -49.38 25.10 -7.14
N LEU A 8 -49.58 23.80 -7.37
CA LEU A 8 -48.79 22.75 -6.73
C LEU A 8 -47.37 22.82 -7.31
N GLY A 9 -46.39 23.18 -6.49
CA GLY A 9 -44.98 23.03 -6.82
C GLY A 9 -44.57 21.57 -6.71
N LEU A 10 -44.43 20.91 -7.85
CA LEU A 10 -43.86 19.57 -7.97
C LEU A 10 -42.34 19.70 -7.83
N LEU A 11 -41.81 19.49 -6.62
CA LEU A 11 -40.37 19.31 -6.38
C LEU A 11 -39.97 17.95 -6.95
N ALA A 12 -39.55 17.94 -8.22
CA ALA A 12 -38.93 16.80 -8.86
C ALA A 12 -37.63 16.46 -8.13
N GLY A 13 -37.59 15.29 -7.49
CA GLY A 13 -36.37 14.71 -6.95
C GLY A 13 -35.37 14.51 -8.08
N LEU A 14 -34.28 15.27 -8.05
CA LEU A 14 -33.09 14.95 -8.81
C LEU A 14 -32.57 13.61 -8.28
N PRO A 15 -32.33 12.60 -9.15
CA PRO A 15 -31.56 11.44 -8.73
C PRO A 15 -30.17 11.98 -8.36
N ALA A 16 -29.76 11.74 -7.11
CA ALA A 16 -28.37 11.88 -6.73
C ALA A 16 -27.57 10.98 -7.69
N LEU A 17 -26.79 11.60 -8.57
CA LEU A 17 -25.73 10.88 -9.27
C LEU A 17 -24.81 10.37 -8.15
N ALA A 18 -24.83 9.06 -7.92
CA ALA A 18 -23.83 8.42 -7.08
C ALA A 18 -22.47 8.81 -7.65
N GLU A 19 -21.63 9.45 -6.84
CA GLU A 19 -20.22 9.64 -7.16
C GLU A 19 -19.64 8.25 -7.47
N PRO A 20 -18.84 8.09 -8.53
CA PRO A 20 -18.06 6.87 -8.67
C PRO A 20 -17.26 6.72 -7.39
N ALA A 21 -17.44 5.61 -6.67
CA ALA A 21 -16.57 5.29 -5.56
C ALA A 21 -15.13 5.36 -6.11
N ALA A 22 -14.28 6.17 -5.47
CA ALA A 22 -12.84 6.11 -5.71
C ALA A 22 -12.44 4.63 -5.60
N GLY A 23 -12.06 4.02 -6.71
CA GLY A 23 -11.92 2.59 -6.77
C GLY A 23 -10.72 2.13 -5.95
N GLY A 24 -10.90 1.06 -5.17
CA GLY A 24 -9.79 0.37 -4.53
C GLY A 24 -8.96 -0.44 -5.52
N LEU A 25 -7.96 -1.15 -4.99
CA LEU A 25 -6.93 -1.90 -5.70
C LEU A 25 -7.42 -3.16 -6.40
N LEU A 26 -8.61 -3.68 -6.10
CA LEU A 26 -9.05 -4.98 -6.59
C LEU A 26 -9.05 -5.04 -8.13
N GLY A 27 -8.37 -6.06 -8.68
CA GLY A 27 -8.22 -6.25 -10.12
C GLY A 27 -7.17 -5.35 -10.79
N ARG A 28 -6.49 -4.48 -10.04
CA ARG A 28 -5.42 -3.63 -10.58
C ARG A 28 -4.09 -4.38 -10.62
N SER A 29 -3.24 -4.01 -11.58
CA SER A 29 -1.86 -4.48 -11.65
C SER A 29 -0.95 -3.57 -10.86
N VAL A 30 -0.27 -4.14 -9.88
CA VAL A 30 0.72 -3.46 -9.03
C VAL A 30 2.08 -4.13 -9.20
N THR A 31 3.15 -3.41 -8.86
CA THR A 31 4.44 -4.04 -8.58
C THR A 31 4.89 -3.81 -7.17
N PHE A 32 5.57 -4.82 -6.63
CA PHE A 32 6.07 -4.84 -5.28
C PHE A 32 7.54 -5.24 -5.27
N GLY A 33 8.28 -4.80 -4.26
CA GLY A 33 9.69 -5.10 -4.08
C GLY A 33 10.25 -4.44 -2.83
N ALA A 34 11.51 -4.70 -2.54
CA ALA A 34 12.21 -4.17 -1.37
C ALA A 34 13.26 -3.12 -1.75
N MET A 35 13.51 -2.17 -0.86
CA MET A 35 14.58 -1.18 -1.03
C MET A 35 15.19 -0.85 0.32
N THR A 36 16.49 -0.53 0.34
CA THR A 36 17.14 0.00 1.53
C THR A 36 18.13 1.10 1.17
N TRP A 37 18.13 2.18 1.94
CA TRP A 37 19.11 3.27 1.82
C TRP A 37 19.50 3.84 3.19
N LYS A 38 20.68 4.45 3.25
CA LYS A 38 21.15 5.14 4.44
C LYS A 38 20.50 6.51 4.55
N ASP A 39 20.43 7.05 5.76
CA ASP A 39 19.98 8.41 5.99
C ASP A 39 20.72 9.41 5.08
N GLY A 40 19.94 10.30 4.44
CA GLY A 40 20.41 11.25 3.43
C GLY A 40 20.92 10.65 2.11
N GLN A 41 20.72 9.36 1.82
CA GLN A 41 21.26 8.69 0.62
C GLN A 41 20.21 7.99 -0.25
N ARG A 42 19.01 8.59 -0.37
CA ARG A 42 17.91 8.02 -1.17
C ARG A 42 18.29 7.68 -2.61
N ASP A 43 19.03 8.56 -3.28
CA ASP A 43 19.46 8.37 -4.68
C ASP A 43 20.57 7.32 -4.86
N ARG A 44 21.02 6.71 -3.76
CA ARG A 44 22.11 5.73 -3.73
C ARG A 44 21.74 4.53 -2.86
N PRO A 45 20.69 3.76 -3.24
CA PRO A 45 20.24 2.62 -2.45
C PRO A 45 21.35 1.58 -2.30
N LEU A 46 21.41 0.95 -1.12
CA LEU A 46 22.32 -0.16 -0.87
C LEU A 46 21.79 -1.48 -1.45
N PHE A 47 20.47 -1.59 -1.54
CA PHE A 47 19.75 -2.73 -2.08
C PHE A 47 18.51 -2.23 -2.82
N VAL A 48 18.30 -2.76 -4.03
CA VAL A 48 17.05 -2.62 -4.78
C VAL A 48 16.65 -4.01 -5.24
N GLY A 49 15.53 -4.50 -4.72
CA GLY A 49 15.00 -5.82 -5.07
C GLY A 49 14.37 -5.85 -6.44
N GLU A 50 14.13 -7.05 -6.95
CA GLU A 50 13.33 -7.28 -8.14
C GLU A 50 11.92 -6.70 -7.96
N ARG A 51 11.35 -6.19 -9.06
CA ARG A 51 9.97 -5.73 -9.10
C ARG A 51 9.08 -6.90 -9.52
N HIS A 52 8.29 -7.39 -8.58
CA HIS A 52 7.35 -8.48 -8.79
C HIS A 52 5.99 -7.91 -9.20
N VAL A 53 5.38 -8.45 -10.25
CA VAL A 53 4.10 -8.01 -10.80
C VAL A 53 2.99 -8.97 -10.39
N ALA A 54 1.83 -8.44 -9.99
CA ALA A 54 0.62 -9.21 -9.69
C ALA A 54 -0.62 -8.36 -9.92
N VAL A 55 -1.73 -9.08 -10.12
CA VAL A 55 -3.07 -8.52 -10.14
C VAL A 55 -3.67 -8.73 -8.77
N VAL A 56 -4.11 -7.65 -8.13
CA VAL A 56 -4.69 -7.69 -6.78
C VAL A 56 -5.99 -8.49 -6.78
N GLY A 57 -6.11 -9.41 -5.83
CA GLY A 57 -7.19 -10.39 -5.81
C GLY A 57 -7.35 -11.06 -4.43
N PRO A 58 -8.09 -12.17 -4.35
CA PRO A 58 -8.25 -12.88 -3.09
C PRO A 58 -6.96 -13.62 -2.69
N GLY A 59 -6.38 -13.22 -1.55
CA GLY A 59 -5.25 -13.86 -0.89
C GLY A 59 -3.89 -13.37 -1.40
N ALA A 60 -2.83 -13.80 -0.72
CA ALA A 60 -1.48 -13.26 -0.92
C ALA A 60 -1.00 -13.21 -2.39
N GLU A 61 -0.69 -12.00 -2.85
CA GLU A 61 -0.15 -11.72 -4.18
C GLU A 61 1.31 -12.17 -4.33
N TYR A 62 2.11 -12.09 -3.25
CA TYR A 62 3.55 -12.34 -3.35
C TYR A 62 4.13 -13.10 -2.16
N GLY A 63 5.09 -13.98 -2.47
CA GLY A 63 6.05 -14.50 -1.51
C GLY A 63 7.46 -14.07 -1.91
N LEU A 64 7.96 -13.00 -1.30
CA LEU A 64 9.36 -12.59 -1.46
C LEU A 64 10.27 -13.70 -0.92
N ARG A 65 11.26 -14.06 -1.72
CA ARG A 65 12.34 -14.99 -1.37
C ARG A 65 13.66 -14.23 -1.34
N PRO A 66 14.76 -14.84 -0.86
CA PRO A 66 16.08 -14.24 -1.03
C PRO A 66 16.35 -14.01 -2.52
N GLU A 67 16.88 -12.84 -2.86
CA GLU A 67 17.14 -12.41 -4.25
C GLU A 67 18.64 -12.36 -4.58
N GLY A 68 19.48 -12.67 -3.59
CA GLY A 68 20.93 -12.64 -3.73
C GLY A 68 21.53 -11.34 -3.22
N GLY A 69 22.67 -11.47 -2.56
CA GLY A 69 23.29 -10.36 -1.85
C GLY A 69 23.75 -9.21 -2.76
N GLN A 70 23.31 -7.99 -2.46
CA GLN A 70 23.84 -6.74 -3.00
C GLN A 70 24.52 -5.95 -1.88
N ASN A 71 25.80 -5.60 -2.02
CA ASN A 71 26.55 -4.84 -1.01
C ASN A 71 26.52 -5.45 0.42
N GLY A 72 26.35 -6.78 0.52
CA GLY A 72 26.21 -7.49 1.80
C GLY A 72 24.78 -7.55 2.36
N TRP A 73 23.78 -7.12 1.60
CA TRP A 73 22.36 -7.12 1.95
C TRP A 73 21.57 -8.06 1.05
N ASP A 74 20.59 -8.75 1.60
CA ASP A 74 19.63 -9.56 0.85
C ASP A 74 18.24 -9.37 1.47
N ILE A 75 17.21 -9.79 0.76
CA ILE A 75 15.83 -9.75 1.22
C ILE A 75 15.61 -10.71 2.38
N ILE A 76 14.87 -10.23 3.38
CA ILE A 76 14.22 -11.08 4.37
C ILE A 76 12.91 -11.60 3.75
N PRO A 77 12.73 -12.93 3.62
CA PRO A 77 11.52 -13.48 3.00
C PRO A 77 10.24 -12.99 3.67
N ALA A 78 9.27 -12.56 2.88
CA ALA A 78 8.01 -12.00 3.35
C ALA A 78 6.86 -12.45 2.45
N ILE A 79 5.66 -12.49 3.01
CA ILE A 79 4.41 -12.79 2.31
C ILE A 79 3.58 -11.51 2.31
N ILE A 80 3.17 -11.09 1.12
CA ILE A 80 2.48 -9.83 0.87
C ILE A 80 1.08 -10.16 0.37
N ASP A 81 0.11 -9.61 1.07
CA ASP A 81 -1.32 -9.73 0.77
C ASP A 81 -1.88 -8.32 0.63
N ILE A 82 -2.49 -8.03 -0.50
CA ILE A 82 -2.95 -6.72 -0.94
C ILE A 82 -4.46 -6.82 -1.07
N THR A 83 -5.18 -6.06 -0.24
CA THR A 83 -6.64 -5.98 -0.31
C THR A 83 -7.05 -4.83 -1.22
N ASP A 84 -8.35 -4.55 -1.29
CA ASP A 84 -8.88 -3.42 -2.06
C ASP A 84 -8.34 -2.07 -1.54
N ASP A 85 -7.98 -1.97 -0.28
CA ASP A 85 -7.67 -0.73 0.43
C ASP A 85 -6.52 -0.91 1.43
N GLY A 86 -5.66 -1.92 1.26
CA GLY A 86 -4.65 -2.21 2.26
C GLY A 86 -3.56 -3.15 1.81
N VAL A 87 -2.49 -3.19 2.60
CA VAL A 87 -1.38 -4.13 2.43
C VAL A 87 -1.07 -4.76 3.78
N THR A 88 -1.01 -6.08 3.78
CA THR A 88 -0.57 -6.91 4.89
C THR A 88 0.78 -7.53 4.53
N VAL A 89 1.77 -7.33 5.41
CA VAL A 89 3.06 -8.02 5.35
C VAL A 89 3.13 -9.03 6.49
N THR A 90 3.36 -10.29 6.14
CA THR A 90 3.60 -11.39 7.06
C THR A 90 4.88 -12.15 6.67
N TYR A 91 5.26 -13.16 7.45
CA TYR A 91 6.51 -13.89 7.26
C TYR A 91 6.28 -15.40 7.22
N PRO A 92 7.06 -16.15 6.42
CA PRO A 92 6.95 -17.62 6.36
C PRO A 92 7.09 -18.28 7.74
N ALA A 93 6.35 -19.36 7.96
CA ALA A 93 6.29 -20.05 9.26
C ALA A 93 7.62 -20.67 9.70
N ASP A 94 8.50 -20.99 8.75
CA ASP A 94 9.83 -21.56 8.94
C ASP A 94 10.94 -20.49 9.01
N LEU A 95 10.60 -19.21 8.87
CA LEU A 95 11.57 -18.12 8.96
C LEU A 95 12.08 -17.98 10.39
N LEU A 96 13.41 -17.95 10.57
CA LEU A 96 14.01 -17.64 11.85
C LEU A 96 13.74 -16.17 12.22
N PRO A 97 13.18 -15.88 13.42
CA PRO A 97 12.93 -14.51 13.84
C PRO A 97 14.20 -13.68 13.95
N GLY A 98 14.06 -12.37 13.71
CA GLY A 98 15.16 -11.43 13.80
C GLY A 98 14.68 -9.99 13.91
N ARG A 99 15.57 -9.06 13.58
CA ARG A 99 15.29 -7.62 13.55
C ARG A 99 15.89 -7.01 12.30
N PHE A 100 15.12 -6.19 11.61
CA PHE A 100 15.61 -5.38 10.51
C PHE A 100 16.67 -4.40 11.02
N PRO A 101 17.80 -4.23 10.32
CA PRO A 101 18.72 -3.13 10.61
C PRO A 101 18.00 -1.79 10.51
N GLU A 102 18.32 -0.88 11.41
CA GLU A 102 17.82 0.50 11.41
C GLU A 102 18.64 1.32 10.40
N MET A 103 17.95 1.96 9.46
CA MET A 103 18.51 2.66 8.30
C MET A 103 17.73 3.95 8.05
N GLY A 104 18.08 4.71 7.01
CA GLY A 104 17.26 5.86 6.59
C GLY A 104 15.93 5.43 5.96
N PHE A 105 15.93 4.28 5.31
CA PHE A 105 14.75 3.49 4.95
C PHE A 105 15.18 2.03 4.80
N ASN A 106 14.39 1.10 5.31
CA ASN A 106 14.61 -0.32 5.10
C ASN A 106 13.27 -1.04 5.05
N GLY A 107 12.74 -1.24 3.85
CA GLY A 107 11.45 -1.90 3.74
C GLY A 107 10.95 -2.06 2.33
N TYR A 108 9.65 -1.88 2.18
CA TYR A 108 8.90 -2.33 1.02
C TYR A 108 8.37 -1.16 0.20
N VAL A 109 8.33 -1.35 -1.12
CA VAL A 109 7.87 -0.36 -2.08
C VAL A 109 6.82 -0.97 -2.99
N LEU A 110 5.62 -0.38 -3.02
CA LEU A 110 4.53 -0.74 -3.92
C LEU A 110 4.29 0.41 -4.91
N ASP A 111 4.13 0.11 -6.19
CA ASP A 111 3.75 1.09 -7.22
C ASP A 111 2.85 0.46 -8.29
N PHE A 112 2.24 1.28 -9.13
CA PHE A 112 1.39 0.79 -10.22
C PHE A 112 2.19 0.62 -11.51
N LEU A 113 1.85 -0.39 -12.31
CA LEU A 113 2.41 -0.57 -13.66
C LEU A 113 1.78 0.37 -14.70
N VAL A 114 0.62 0.95 -14.40
CA VAL A 114 -0.17 1.74 -15.33
C VAL A 114 -0.45 3.13 -14.75
N ASP A 115 -0.32 4.14 -15.61
CA ASP A 115 -0.01 5.54 -15.26
C ASP A 115 -1.15 6.37 -14.65
N CYS A 116 -2.18 5.72 -14.13
CA CYS A 116 -3.45 6.40 -13.91
C CYS A 116 -3.94 6.33 -12.45
N VAL A 117 -3.46 5.35 -11.69
CA VAL A 117 -3.86 5.12 -10.30
C VAL A 117 -2.82 5.73 -9.38
N LEU A 118 -3.29 6.45 -8.38
CA LEU A 118 -2.44 7.11 -7.41
C LEU A 118 -2.79 6.60 -6.01
N PHE A 119 -1.77 6.26 -5.23
CA PHE A 119 -1.93 6.26 -3.78
C PHE A 119 -2.10 7.71 -3.34
N ALA A 120 -3.16 7.99 -2.58
CA ALA A 120 -3.50 9.31 -2.08
C ALA A 120 -2.96 9.52 -0.68
N ASP A 121 -3.15 8.51 0.17
CA ASP A 121 -2.75 8.51 1.57
C ASP A 121 -2.44 7.07 2.01
N VAL A 122 -1.72 6.94 3.11
CA VAL A 122 -1.46 5.68 3.80
C VAL A 122 -1.48 5.90 5.30
N ARG A 123 -2.04 4.93 6.04
CA ARG A 123 -1.99 4.88 7.51
C ARG A 123 -1.60 3.50 7.97
N VAL A 124 -0.93 3.42 9.11
CA VAL A 124 -0.62 2.14 9.73
C VAL A 124 -1.81 1.73 10.61
N ASP A 125 -2.32 0.51 10.42
CA ASP A 125 -3.23 -0.07 11.39
C ASP A 125 -2.40 -0.57 12.59
N GLU A 126 -2.19 0.33 13.56
CA GLU A 126 -1.45 0.03 14.80
C GLU A 126 -2.15 -1.05 15.65
N GLY A 127 -3.47 -1.24 15.49
CA GLY A 127 -4.24 -2.24 16.23
C GLY A 127 -4.03 -3.66 15.70
N SER A 128 -3.85 -3.79 14.38
CA SER A 128 -3.61 -5.08 13.71
C SER A 128 -2.12 -5.39 13.50
N THR A 129 -1.26 -4.37 13.65
CA THR A 129 0.20 -4.52 13.58
C THR A 129 0.78 -5.04 14.90
N THR A 130 1.70 -6.01 14.81
CA THR A 130 2.36 -6.64 15.98
C THR A 130 3.62 -5.91 16.47
N GLY A 131 4.09 -4.92 15.72
CA GLY A 131 5.31 -4.16 15.96
C GLY A 131 5.08 -2.78 16.56
N SER A 132 6.06 -1.89 16.43
CA SER A 132 5.96 -0.48 16.81
C SER A 132 5.95 0.42 15.58
N LEU A 133 5.39 -0.09 14.48
CA LEU A 133 5.19 0.68 13.26
C LEU A 133 4.11 1.74 13.54
N ARG A 134 4.30 2.95 13.04
CA ARG A 134 3.41 4.10 13.20
C ARG A 134 3.17 4.76 11.85
N ASP A 135 2.20 5.66 11.75
CA ASP A 135 1.91 6.38 10.51
C ASP A 135 3.13 7.06 9.86
N VAL A 136 4.10 7.52 10.66
CA VAL A 136 5.34 8.13 10.13
C VAL A 136 6.27 7.15 9.42
N ASP A 137 6.07 5.84 9.61
CA ASP A 137 6.86 4.76 9.03
C ASP A 137 6.24 4.25 7.71
N ALA A 138 5.09 4.78 7.29
CA ALA A 138 4.49 4.52 5.98
C ALA A 138 4.19 5.85 5.28
N PHE A 139 4.56 5.98 4.01
CA PHE A 139 4.32 7.22 3.27
C PHE A 139 4.13 6.97 1.79
N VAL A 140 3.45 7.91 1.14
CA VAL A 140 3.28 7.93 -0.31
C VAL A 140 4.13 9.03 -0.91
N GLU A 141 4.89 8.71 -1.95
CA GLU A 141 5.63 9.69 -2.73
C GLU A 141 5.69 9.27 -4.20
N GLU A 142 5.51 10.21 -5.13
CA GLU A 142 5.57 9.95 -6.58
C GLU A 142 4.69 8.76 -7.02
N ALA A 143 3.49 8.64 -6.46
CA ALA A 143 2.56 7.52 -6.70
C ALA A 143 3.10 6.13 -6.29
N ARG A 144 4.09 6.09 -5.40
CA ARG A 144 4.59 4.88 -4.77
C ARG A 144 4.29 4.90 -3.28
N LEU A 145 3.88 3.75 -2.77
CA LEU A 145 3.78 3.49 -1.34
C LEU A 145 5.11 2.96 -0.83
N TYR A 146 5.57 3.52 0.29
CA TYR A 146 6.73 3.09 1.03
C TYR A 146 6.29 2.65 2.43
N ILE A 147 6.73 1.46 2.86
CA ILE A 147 6.52 0.94 4.20
C ILE A 147 7.90 0.65 4.80
N ASP A 148 8.37 1.53 5.69
CA ASP A 148 9.66 1.39 6.36
C ASP A 148 9.53 0.47 7.57
N VAL A 149 10.20 -0.67 7.51
CA VAL A 149 10.25 -1.65 8.60
C VAL A 149 11.61 -1.67 9.29
N GLY A 150 12.44 -0.65 9.04
CA GLY A 150 13.73 -0.45 9.68
C GLY A 150 13.63 -0.52 11.20
N GLY A 151 14.51 -1.30 11.82
CA GLY A 151 14.49 -1.51 13.26
C GLY A 151 13.35 -2.39 13.78
N GLN A 152 12.34 -2.77 12.99
CA GLN A 152 11.24 -3.64 13.43
C GLN A 152 11.71 -5.10 13.59
N LYS A 153 11.00 -5.86 14.43
CA LYS A 153 11.19 -7.32 14.50
C LYS A 153 10.55 -7.97 13.28
N TYR A 154 11.06 -9.13 12.88
CA TYR A 154 10.42 -9.99 11.88
C TYR A 154 10.40 -11.44 12.33
N GLY A 155 9.50 -12.23 11.73
CA GLY A 155 9.35 -13.65 11.99
C GLY A 155 7.88 -14.09 11.91
N PRO A 156 7.59 -15.39 12.09
CA PRO A 156 6.25 -15.98 11.84
C PRO A 156 5.09 -15.33 12.60
N ALA A 157 5.36 -14.74 13.76
CA ALA A 157 4.37 -14.05 14.59
C ALA A 157 4.25 -12.55 14.28
N THR A 158 5.02 -12.03 13.32
CA THR A 158 5.03 -10.62 12.95
C THR A 158 4.05 -10.38 11.80
N ARG A 159 3.23 -9.34 11.97
CA ARG A 159 2.35 -8.76 10.97
C ARG A 159 2.51 -7.25 10.98
N PHE A 160 2.59 -6.66 9.79
CA PHE A 160 2.47 -5.22 9.54
C PHE A 160 1.27 -4.99 8.62
N GLU A 161 0.43 -4.02 8.96
CA GLU A 161 -0.78 -3.74 8.22
C GLU A 161 -0.91 -2.24 8.00
N VAL A 162 -1.14 -1.86 6.74
CA VAL A 162 -1.37 -0.47 6.35
C VAL A 162 -2.68 -0.37 5.56
N GLU A 163 -3.42 0.69 5.84
CA GLU A 163 -4.61 1.11 5.11
C GLU A 163 -4.20 2.13 4.04
N LEU A 164 -4.82 2.04 2.87
CA LEU A 164 -4.50 2.82 1.69
C LEU A 164 -5.73 3.59 1.23
N GLU A 165 -5.54 4.87 0.96
CA GLU A 165 -6.48 5.65 0.17
C GLU A 165 -6.00 5.63 -1.29
N VAL A 166 -6.84 5.13 -2.19
CA VAL A 166 -6.54 5.03 -3.61
C VAL A 166 -7.46 5.96 -4.37
N MET A 167 -6.89 6.73 -5.29
CA MET A 167 -7.65 7.59 -6.17
C MET A 167 -7.62 7.04 -7.59
N ASP A 168 -8.80 7.07 -8.22
CA ASP A 168 -8.91 6.93 -9.66
C ASP A 168 -8.40 8.18 -10.36
N CYS A 169 -7.98 8.01 -11.60
CA CYS A 169 -7.41 9.10 -12.38
C CYS A 169 -8.45 10.22 -12.58
N PRO A 170 -8.08 11.49 -12.33
CA PRO A 170 -8.98 12.62 -12.56
C PRO A 170 -9.32 12.89 -14.03
N LEU A 171 -8.62 12.25 -14.97
CA LEU A 171 -8.74 12.48 -16.40
C LEU A 171 -9.02 11.16 -17.12
N GLY A 172 -10.30 10.79 -17.17
CA GLY A 172 -10.84 9.87 -18.18
C GLY A 172 -11.17 10.59 -19.47
#